data_AF-A0A9W8XBE6-F1
#
_entry.id   AF-A0A9W8XBE6-F1
#
_cell.length_a   1.000
_cell.length_b   1.000
_cell.length_c   1.000
_cell.angle_alpha   90.00
_cell.angle_beta   90.00
_cell.angle_gamma   90.00
#
_symmetry.space_group_name_H-M   'P 1'
#
loop_
_entity.id
_entity.type
_entity.pdbx_description
1 polymer ?
#
loop_
_entity_poly.entity_id
_entity_poly.type
_entity_poly.pdbx_seq_one_letter_code
_entity_poly.pdbx_strand_id
1 'polypeptide(L)'
;MEVIQRARNCQNFGNAGQVDIILDRAKALHQKHITSAKVKQFGMFEAIDFDPEFDRGERAATEVSALFQDVVGCEELIKQFQVYQTTAANMKALGMDAREQLPFNFLFKGPPGTGKTTTAAKMGKIFYDMGFLSQAQVVECSATDLIGQYVGQTGPKVQKLMEKAMGKVLFIDEAYRLAEGSFAVEAMDELVDCLTKPKFAQKLVVILAGYDKDIDRLMGMNPGLTSRFPETVMFKHMEPETCLELLVKVLTDVQKKKKAPLDFSVVNPPSAQLRQQLLQLFRDLSLLESWGNARDVKSVAKSMFQALISTAVPPITSLVLTEAIVIHAIREMFDERSRRNTAAGTNRFNKQMPPQPMPHSQTQDRTPPTTQGPYLANTASPPGATNMNNQEDKPKPTEKKLEPEAEPAEPESPLGSIFKAKRDPGISDEVWEQLERDKHAMVDKEREFRRLQEEKRHYEERIKDFILAEKAAADEEERRIREQARIAAELKRQRREEEFATIEKEREKEVERQKKLKRLGKCPMGYQWIKQASGYRCSGGSHTLSEASVDAFCR
;
A
#
# COMPACT_ATOMS: atom_id res chain seq x y z
N MET A 1 -0.85 -10.02 33.33
CA MET A 1 -0.49 -10.69 32.05
C MET A 1 -1.25 -10.17 30.84
N GLU A 2 -2.53 -9.79 30.95
CA GLU A 2 -3.34 -9.30 29.82
C GLU A 2 -2.74 -8.11 29.05
N VAL A 3 -2.08 -7.17 29.74
CA VAL A 3 -1.39 -6.02 29.11
C VAL A 3 -0.30 -6.48 28.15
N ILE A 4 0.48 -7.50 28.54
CA ILE A 4 1.54 -8.07 27.72
C ILE A 4 0.96 -8.85 26.53
N GLN A 5 -0.11 -9.62 26.75
CA GLN A 5 -0.79 -10.34 25.67
C GLN A 5 -1.33 -9.38 24.61
N ARG A 6 -1.91 -8.24 25.00
CA ARG A 6 -2.33 -7.20 24.05
C ARG A 6 -1.16 -6.52 23.36
N ALA A 7 -0.10 -6.19 24.09
CA ALA A 7 1.10 -5.58 23.51
C ALA A 7 1.76 -6.51 22.47
N ARG A 8 1.71 -7.83 22.68
CA ARG A 8 2.19 -8.84 21.71
C ARG A 8 1.47 -8.78 20.37
N ASN A 9 0.26 -8.25 20.35
CA ASN A 9 -0.52 -8.08 19.12
C ASN A 9 -0.17 -6.80 18.35
N CYS A 10 0.72 -5.95 18.84
CA CYS A 10 1.15 -4.72 18.15
C CYS A 10 2.38 -4.97 17.27
N GLN A 11 2.56 -4.16 16.21
CA GLN A 11 3.67 -4.27 15.24
C GLN A 11 5.07 -4.25 15.87
N ASN A 12 5.26 -3.45 16.92
CA ASN A 12 6.59 -3.17 17.48
C ASN A 12 6.83 -3.87 18.83
N PHE A 13 6.31 -5.09 19.01
CA PHE A 13 6.51 -5.81 20.27
C PHE A 13 7.98 -6.24 20.47
N GLY A 14 8.73 -5.48 21.26
CA GLY A 14 10.17 -5.68 21.51
C GLY A 14 10.53 -6.72 22.58
N ASN A 15 9.64 -7.67 22.91
CA ASN A 15 9.82 -8.66 23.98
C ASN A 15 10.23 -8.00 25.32
N ALA A 16 11.48 -8.20 25.77
CA ALA A 16 12.00 -7.66 27.03
C ALA A 16 11.89 -6.13 27.10
N GLY A 17 12.25 -5.43 26.02
CA GLY A 17 12.11 -3.97 25.98
C GLY A 17 10.66 -3.50 26.08
N GLN A 18 9.70 -4.30 25.62
CA GLN A 18 8.28 -3.98 25.81
C GLN A 18 7.85 -4.15 27.27
N VAL A 19 8.40 -5.14 27.98
CA VAL A 19 8.16 -5.33 29.42
C VAL A 19 8.71 -4.13 30.19
N ASP A 20 9.89 -3.64 29.85
CA ASP A 20 10.47 -2.44 30.47
C ASP A 20 9.59 -1.21 30.25
N ILE A 21 9.12 -0.98 29.01
CA ILE A 21 8.19 0.12 28.68
C ILE A 21 6.90 0.02 29.52
N ILE A 22 6.36 -1.19 29.68
CA ILE A 22 5.15 -1.42 30.48
C ILE A 22 5.42 -1.13 31.97
N LEU A 23 6.56 -1.58 32.49
CA LEU A 23 6.95 -1.36 33.89
C LEU A 23 7.22 0.11 34.18
N ASP A 24 7.89 0.83 33.30
CA ASP A 24 8.16 2.25 33.48
C ASP A 24 6.89 3.09 33.43
N ARG A 25 5.95 2.73 32.54
CA ARG A 25 4.60 3.31 32.56
C ARG A 25 3.86 3.00 33.87
N ALA A 26 3.97 1.77 34.37
CA ALA A 26 3.35 1.37 35.62
C ALA A 26 3.92 2.14 36.83
N LYS A 27 5.25 2.31 36.89
CA LYS A 27 5.91 3.17 37.90
C LYS A 27 5.35 4.60 37.88
N ALA A 28 5.25 5.20 36.70
CA ALA A 28 4.74 6.56 36.55
C ALA A 28 3.27 6.70 36.99
N LEU A 29 2.43 5.72 36.64
CA LEU A 29 1.03 5.69 37.06
C LEU A 29 0.87 5.44 38.56
N HIS A 30 1.63 4.52 39.12
CA HIS A 30 1.63 4.24 40.55
C HIS A 30 2.01 5.48 41.37
N GLN A 31 3.05 6.21 40.95
CA GLN A 31 3.44 7.48 41.57
C GLN A 31 2.29 8.51 41.53
N LYS A 32 1.59 8.61 40.41
CA LYS A 32 0.43 9.49 40.25
C LYS A 32 -0.74 9.06 41.15
N HIS A 33 -0.99 7.77 41.27
CA HIS A 33 -2.07 7.23 42.09
C HIS A 33 -1.79 7.35 43.60
N ILE A 34 -0.54 7.18 44.03
CA ILE A 34 -0.09 7.49 45.40
C ILE A 34 -0.37 8.95 45.71
N THR A 35 0.06 9.86 44.82
CA THR A 35 -0.14 11.31 45.00
C THR A 35 -1.63 11.68 45.06
N SER A 36 -2.48 10.92 44.37
CA SER A 36 -3.93 11.13 44.32
C SER A 36 -4.71 10.30 45.36
N ALA A 37 -4.03 9.62 46.30
CA ALA A 37 -4.61 8.73 47.31
C ALA A 37 -5.55 7.63 46.75
N LYS A 38 -5.31 7.17 45.51
CA LYS A 38 -6.13 6.15 44.83
C LYS A 38 -5.69 4.70 45.11
N VAL A 39 -4.46 4.51 45.57
CA VAL A 39 -3.85 3.20 45.83
C VAL A 39 -3.83 2.93 47.33
N LYS A 40 -4.11 1.69 47.74
CA LYS A 40 -4.24 1.32 49.16
C LYS A 40 -2.91 0.94 49.80
N GLN A 41 -1.96 0.43 49.01
CA GLN A 41 -0.68 -0.10 49.51
C GLN A 41 0.51 0.58 48.83
N PHE A 42 1.40 1.14 49.65
CA PHE A 42 2.62 1.78 49.19
C PHE A 42 3.66 0.71 48.81
N GLY A 43 4.20 0.77 47.59
CA GLY A 43 5.29 -0.11 47.14
C GLY A 43 4.87 -1.41 46.45
N MET A 44 3.57 -1.62 46.21
CA MET A 44 3.06 -2.75 45.43
C MET A 44 2.22 -2.22 44.26
N PHE A 45 2.54 -2.62 43.03
CA PHE A 45 1.72 -2.26 41.88
C PHE A 45 0.35 -2.93 41.94
N GLU A 46 -0.69 -2.13 41.70
CA GLU A 46 -2.05 -2.60 41.51
C GLU A 46 -2.36 -2.71 40.00
N ALA A 47 -3.44 -3.40 39.63
CA ALA A 47 -3.81 -3.59 38.23
C ALA A 47 -4.02 -2.26 37.47
N ILE A 48 -4.54 -1.25 38.18
CA ILE A 48 -4.76 0.12 37.67
C ILE A 48 -3.45 0.82 37.24
N ASP A 49 -2.31 0.40 37.78
CA ASP A 49 -1.01 1.00 37.45
C ASP A 49 -0.50 0.50 36.09
N PHE A 50 -0.76 -0.76 35.76
CA PHE A 50 -0.41 -1.32 34.45
C PHE A 50 -1.38 -0.90 33.35
N ASP A 51 -2.64 -0.76 33.72
CA ASP A 51 -3.69 -0.32 32.82
C ASP A 51 -4.76 0.45 33.60
N PRO A 52 -4.88 1.78 33.39
CA PRO A 52 -5.94 2.57 34.00
C PRO A 52 -7.33 2.04 33.69
N GLU A 53 -7.46 1.26 32.61
CA GLU A 53 -8.69 0.61 32.21
C GLU A 53 -8.70 -0.91 32.40
N PHE A 54 -7.93 -1.46 33.35
CA PHE A 54 -7.80 -2.92 33.55
C PHE A 54 -9.13 -3.66 33.72
N ASP A 55 -10.09 -3.03 34.39
CA ASP A 55 -11.42 -3.54 34.67
C ASP A 55 -12.43 -3.24 33.54
N ARG A 56 -12.02 -2.74 32.37
CA ARG A 56 -12.94 -2.42 31.25
C ARG A 56 -13.84 -3.58 30.78
N GLY A 57 -13.41 -4.82 30.99
CA GLY A 57 -14.24 -6.01 30.72
C GLY A 57 -15.24 -6.34 31.83
N GLU A 58 -15.01 -5.82 33.05
CA GLU A 58 -15.86 -6.00 34.24
C GLU A 58 -16.75 -4.78 34.52
N ARG A 59 -16.27 -3.58 34.17
CA ARG A 59 -17.04 -2.33 34.11
C ARG A 59 -18.12 -2.52 33.06
N ALA A 60 -19.28 -2.96 33.54
CA ALA A 60 -20.56 -3.03 32.85
C ALA A 60 -20.37 -3.12 31.34
N ALA A 61 -20.02 -4.33 30.86
CA ALA A 61 -19.87 -4.72 29.46
C ALA A 61 -20.39 -3.61 28.55
N THR A 62 -19.46 -2.80 28.00
CA THR A 62 -19.74 -1.52 27.31
C THR A 62 -21.17 -1.49 26.86
N GLU A 63 -22.03 -0.70 27.51
CA GLU A 63 -23.46 -0.74 27.26
C GLU A 63 -23.65 -0.49 25.77
N VAL A 64 -23.78 -1.58 25.01
CA VAL A 64 -23.65 -1.55 23.55
C VAL A 64 -24.73 -0.62 23.02
N SER A 65 -25.90 -0.72 23.62
CA SER A 65 -27.02 0.19 23.44
C SER A 65 -26.61 1.66 23.59
N ALA A 66 -25.89 2.03 24.66
CA ALA A 66 -25.41 3.40 24.86
C ALA A 66 -24.41 3.85 23.81
N LEU A 67 -23.51 2.97 23.38
CA LEU A 67 -22.52 3.28 22.35
C LEU A 67 -23.15 3.60 20.99
N PHE A 68 -24.30 2.98 20.71
CA PHE A 68 -25.08 3.14 19.48
C PHE A 68 -26.28 4.09 19.62
N GLN A 69 -26.50 4.76 20.76
CA GLN A 69 -27.59 5.76 20.90
C GLN A 69 -27.57 6.84 19.81
N ASP A 70 -26.38 7.16 19.29
CA ASP A 70 -26.20 8.15 18.24
C ASP A 70 -26.39 7.61 16.81
N VAL A 71 -26.59 6.31 16.65
CA VAL A 71 -26.65 5.60 15.37
C VAL A 71 -27.99 4.86 15.30
N VAL A 72 -28.87 5.30 14.42
CA VAL A 72 -30.23 4.77 14.32
C VAL A 72 -30.28 3.59 13.35
N GLY A 73 -31.12 2.58 13.62
CA GLY A 73 -31.35 1.44 12.71
C GLY A 73 -30.29 0.33 12.81
N CYS A 74 -29.64 0.20 13.98
CA CYS A 74 -28.59 -0.79 14.24
C CYS A 74 -29.00 -1.81 15.32
N GLU A 75 -30.30 -2.00 15.56
CA GLU A 75 -30.82 -2.76 16.70
C GLU A 75 -30.40 -4.24 16.66
N GLU A 76 -30.42 -4.85 15.48
CA GLU A 76 -30.00 -6.24 15.31
C GLU A 76 -28.50 -6.42 15.54
N LEU A 77 -27.71 -5.44 15.09
CA LEU A 77 -26.27 -5.44 15.30
C LEU A 77 -25.90 -5.21 16.77
N ILE A 78 -26.66 -4.38 17.48
CA ILE A 78 -26.50 -4.18 18.94
C ILE A 78 -26.70 -5.51 19.66
N LYS A 79 -27.77 -6.26 19.35
CA LYS A 79 -28.00 -7.59 19.94
C LYS A 79 -26.86 -8.55 19.63
N GLN A 80 -26.37 -8.56 18.40
CA GLN A 80 -25.26 -9.42 18.00
C GLN A 80 -23.98 -9.12 18.79
N PHE A 81 -23.63 -7.85 18.97
CA PHE A 81 -22.48 -7.46 19.78
C PHE A 81 -22.67 -7.74 21.28
N GLN A 82 -23.89 -7.67 21.81
CA GLN A 82 -24.18 -8.11 23.18
C GLN A 82 -23.95 -9.62 23.35
N VAL A 83 -24.31 -10.43 22.34
CA VAL A 83 -24.00 -11.86 22.33
C VAL A 83 -22.48 -12.08 22.35
N TYR A 84 -21.71 -11.35 21.53
CA TYR A 84 -20.25 -11.47 21.55
C TYR A 84 -19.63 -11.10 22.90
N GLN A 85 -20.10 -10.03 23.54
CA GLN A 85 -19.65 -9.66 24.89
C GLN A 85 -19.96 -10.74 25.91
N THR A 86 -21.17 -11.30 25.87
CA THR A 86 -21.59 -12.37 26.79
C THR A 86 -20.76 -13.63 26.59
N THR A 87 -20.53 -14.03 25.32
CA THR A 87 -19.68 -15.17 24.99
C THR A 87 -18.23 -14.93 25.44
N ALA A 88 -17.67 -13.74 25.21
CA ALA A 88 -16.33 -13.39 25.67
C ALA A 88 -16.20 -13.48 27.19
N ALA A 89 -17.17 -12.93 27.93
CA ALA A 89 -17.20 -12.97 29.38
C ALA A 89 -17.31 -14.40 29.92
N ASN A 90 -18.20 -15.22 29.34
CA ASN A 90 -18.38 -16.62 29.74
C ASN A 90 -17.13 -17.46 29.47
N MET A 91 -16.51 -17.32 28.30
CA MET A 91 -15.27 -18.02 27.95
C MET A 91 -14.13 -17.61 28.90
N LYS A 92 -14.01 -16.31 29.21
CA LYS A 92 -13.03 -15.81 30.19
C LYS A 92 -13.27 -16.39 31.59
N ALA A 93 -14.52 -16.46 32.04
CA ALA A 93 -14.89 -17.04 33.33
C ALA A 93 -14.56 -18.53 33.42
N LEU A 94 -14.62 -19.25 32.30
CA LEU A 94 -14.22 -20.66 32.18
C LEU A 94 -12.71 -20.86 31.95
N GLY A 95 -11.92 -19.78 31.85
CA GLY A 95 -10.49 -19.85 31.57
C GLY A 95 -10.13 -20.27 30.14
N MET A 96 -11.08 -20.17 29.20
CA MET A 96 -10.91 -20.51 27.78
C MET A 96 -10.60 -19.27 26.93
N ASP A 97 -9.95 -19.45 25.78
CA ASP A 97 -9.72 -18.34 24.85
C ASP A 97 -10.97 -18.03 24.04
N ALA A 98 -11.59 -16.87 24.31
CA ALA A 98 -12.75 -16.40 23.59
C ALA A 98 -12.50 -16.14 22.09
N ARG A 99 -11.24 -15.98 21.66
CA ARG A 99 -10.89 -15.72 20.26
C ARG A 99 -11.29 -16.87 19.33
N GLU A 100 -11.40 -18.09 19.84
CA GLU A 100 -11.78 -19.27 19.07
C GLU A 100 -13.26 -19.27 18.67
N GLN A 101 -14.11 -18.58 19.43
CA GLN A 101 -15.57 -18.58 19.24
C GLN A 101 -16.09 -17.29 18.58
N LEU A 102 -15.24 -16.26 18.49
CA LEU A 102 -15.65 -14.95 17.99
C LEU A 102 -15.09 -14.66 16.60
N PRO A 103 -15.90 -14.10 15.69
CA PRO A 103 -15.40 -13.67 14.39
C PRO A 103 -14.52 -12.42 14.54
N PHE A 104 -13.44 -12.36 13.76
CA PHE A 104 -12.57 -11.19 13.61
C PHE A 104 -12.65 -10.56 12.23
N ASN A 105 -13.34 -11.20 11.30
CA ASN A 105 -13.45 -10.78 9.91
C ASN A 105 -14.93 -10.62 9.53
N PHE A 106 -15.30 -9.46 9.01
CA PHE A 106 -16.70 -9.07 8.80
C PHE A 106 -16.92 -8.49 7.41
N LEU A 107 -18.09 -8.77 6.83
CA LEU A 107 -18.57 -8.12 5.60
C LEU A 107 -19.65 -7.11 5.95
N PHE A 108 -19.44 -5.84 5.60
CA PHE A 108 -20.43 -4.78 5.77
C PHE A 108 -21.08 -4.49 4.41
N LYS A 109 -22.31 -4.99 4.23
CA LYS A 109 -23.07 -4.84 2.99
C LYS A 109 -24.15 -3.79 3.16
N GLY A 110 -24.25 -2.85 2.24
CA GLY A 110 -25.45 -2.02 2.14
C GLY A 110 -25.24 -0.65 1.49
N PRO A 111 -26.31 0.14 1.37
CA PRO A 111 -26.30 1.44 0.71
C PRO A 111 -25.33 2.46 1.32
N PRO A 112 -25.02 3.57 0.62
CA PRO A 112 -24.13 4.59 1.16
C PRO A 112 -24.85 5.39 2.26
N GLY A 113 -24.09 5.86 3.25
CA GLY A 113 -24.62 6.69 4.33
C GLY A 113 -25.50 5.96 5.35
N THR A 114 -25.47 4.63 5.39
CA THR A 114 -26.17 3.80 6.41
C THR A 114 -25.38 3.58 7.70
N GLY A 115 -24.19 4.19 7.82
CA GLY A 115 -23.41 4.16 9.06
C GLY A 115 -22.28 3.13 9.13
N LYS A 116 -21.96 2.41 8.04
CA LYS A 116 -20.87 1.41 7.99
C LYS A 116 -19.57 1.83 8.69
N THR A 117 -19.01 2.99 8.32
CA THR A 117 -17.77 3.52 8.91
C THR A 117 -17.93 3.87 10.40
N THR A 118 -19.06 4.49 10.76
CA THR A 118 -19.38 4.81 12.16
C THR A 118 -19.47 3.53 13.00
N THR A 119 -20.15 2.52 12.48
CA THR A 119 -20.29 1.21 13.11
C THR A 119 -18.94 0.51 13.27
N ALA A 120 -18.05 0.56 12.28
CA ALA A 120 -16.70 0.04 12.40
C ALA A 120 -15.93 0.70 13.56
N ALA A 121 -16.07 2.02 13.74
CA ALA A 121 -15.48 2.74 14.87
C ALA A 121 -16.05 2.31 16.23
N LYS A 122 -17.38 2.13 16.33
CA LYS A 122 -18.00 1.61 17.55
C LYS A 122 -17.57 0.17 17.85
N MET A 123 -17.47 -0.65 16.82
CA MET A 123 -17.00 -2.03 16.93
C MET A 123 -15.54 -2.11 17.41
N GLY A 124 -14.67 -1.21 16.95
CA GLY A 124 -13.30 -1.09 17.47
C GLY A 124 -13.25 -0.84 18.98
N LYS A 125 -14.15 0.01 19.49
CA LYS A 125 -14.32 0.22 20.93
C LYS A 125 -14.80 -1.05 21.64
N ILE A 126 -15.81 -1.73 21.12
CA ILE A 126 -16.32 -2.97 21.71
C ILE A 126 -15.23 -4.06 21.81
N PHE A 127 -14.48 -4.30 20.74
CA PHE A 127 -13.40 -5.29 20.75
C PHE A 127 -12.19 -4.88 21.62
N TYR A 128 -11.96 -3.57 21.80
CA TYR A 128 -10.98 -3.06 22.76
C TYR A 128 -11.43 -3.28 24.21
N ASP A 129 -12.70 -3.02 24.51
CA ASP A 129 -13.29 -3.20 25.84
C ASP A 129 -13.36 -4.69 26.23
N MET A 130 -13.63 -5.58 25.26
CA MET A 130 -13.48 -7.04 25.45
C MET A 130 -12.02 -7.50 25.62
N GLY A 131 -11.05 -6.61 25.39
CA GLY A 131 -9.62 -6.90 25.56
C GLY A 131 -8.96 -7.60 24.38
N PHE A 132 -9.64 -7.73 23.23
CA PHE A 132 -9.07 -8.38 22.05
C PHE A 132 -8.11 -7.47 21.27
N LEU A 133 -8.42 -6.17 21.23
CA LEU A 133 -7.64 -5.13 20.57
C LEU A 133 -6.83 -4.31 21.58
N SER A 134 -5.69 -3.77 21.12
CA SER A 134 -4.85 -2.89 21.94
C SER A 134 -5.30 -1.43 21.87
N GLN A 135 -6.02 -1.04 20.80
CA GLN A 135 -6.57 0.29 20.61
C GLN A 135 -7.95 0.22 19.94
N ALA A 136 -8.86 1.11 20.32
CA ALA A 136 -10.19 1.24 19.71
C ALA A 136 -10.19 1.92 18.31
N GLN A 137 -9.02 2.26 17.77
CA GLN A 137 -8.88 3.00 16.52
C GLN A 137 -9.22 2.14 15.29
N VAL A 138 -9.70 2.82 14.25
CA VAL A 138 -9.92 2.23 12.92
C VAL A 138 -8.88 2.76 11.94
N VAL A 139 -8.25 1.87 11.20
CA VAL A 139 -7.44 2.18 10.03
C VAL A 139 -8.34 2.08 8.81
N GLU A 140 -8.82 3.23 8.35
CA GLU A 140 -9.62 3.32 7.13
C GLU A 140 -8.71 3.34 5.90
N CYS A 141 -9.09 2.56 4.89
CA CYS A 141 -8.44 2.49 3.59
C CYS A 141 -9.44 2.10 2.51
N SER A 142 -9.04 2.28 1.26
CA SER A 142 -9.79 1.92 0.07
C SER A 142 -9.09 0.78 -0.68
N ALA A 143 -9.80 0.10 -1.58
CA ALA A 143 -9.18 -0.91 -2.46
C ALA A 143 -7.92 -0.40 -3.19
N THR A 144 -7.87 0.88 -3.58
CA THR A 144 -6.71 1.47 -4.26
C THR A 144 -5.47 1.59 -3.35
N ASP A 145 -5.68 1.65 -2.04
CA ASP A 145 -4.58 1.66 -1.07
C ASP A 145 -3.91 0.29 -0.96
N LEU A 146 -4.60 -0.79 -1.35
CA LEU A 146 -4.04 -2.14 -1.39
C LEU A 146 -3.30 -2.43 -2.71
N ILE A 147 -3.75 -1.83 -3.82
CA ILE A 147 -3.22 -2.10 -5.16
C ILE A 147 -1.91 -1.33 -5.41
N GLY A 148 -0.86 -2.02 -5.83
CA GLY A 148 0.41 -1.42 -6.26
C GLY A 148 0.31 -0.74 -7.62
N GLN A 149 1.19 0.24 -7.88
CA GLN A 149 1.26 0.86 -9.22
C GLN A 149 2.04 0.00 -10.21
N TYR A 150 2.91 -0.88 -9.69
CA TYR A 150 3.78 -1.75 -10.47
C TYR A 150 3.70 -3.21 -9.96
N VAL A 151 4.05 -4.15 -10.83
CA VAL A 151 4.12 -5.59 -10.53
C VAL A 151 5.01 -5.83 -9.30
N GLY A 152 4.52 -6.66 -8.37
CA GLY A 152 5.24 -7.03 -7.15
C GLY A 152 5.18 -6.00 -6.02
N GLN A 153 4.54 -4.84 -6.21
CA GLN A 153 4.35 -3.87 -5.14
C GLN A 153 3.09 -4.12 -4.31
N THR A 154 2.10 -4.80 -4.88
CA THR A 154 0.80 -5.03 -4.25
C THR A 154 0.94 -5.84 -2.96
N GLY A 155 1.62 -7.00 -3.02
CA GLY A 155 1.81 -7.84 -1.83
C GLY A 155 2.42 -7.09 -0.63
N PRO A 156 3.58 -6.44 -0.77
CA PRO A 156 4.18 -5.63 0.29
C PRO A 156 3.27 -4.48 0.79
N LYS A 157 2.43 -3.90 -0.07
CA LYS A 157 1.50 -2.83 0.30
C LYS A 157 0.39 -3.35 1.21
N VAL A 158 -0.20 -4.50 0.85
CA VAL A 158 -1.19 -5.20 1.69
C VAL A 158 -0.59 -5.56 3.05
N GLN A 159 0.61 -6.15 3.08
CA GLN A 159 1.28 -6.52 4.33
C GLN A 159 1.54 -5.30 5.23
N LYS A 160 2.04 -4.19 4.68
CA LYS A 160 2.25 -2.94 5.44
C LYS A 160 0.96 -2.39 6.04
N LEU A 161 -0.14 -2.48 5.29
CA LEU A 161 -1.45 -2.02 5.75
C LEU A 161 -1.99 -2.91 6.88
N MET A 162 -1.87 -4.23 6.72
CA MET A 162 -2.22 -5.22 7.76
C MET A 162 -1.39 -5.01 9.03
N GLU A 163 -0.09 -4.75 8.89
CA GLU A 163 0.80 -4.45 10.01
C GLU A 163 0.40 -3.18 10.75
N LYS A 164 0.07 -2.11 10.01
CA LYS A 164 -0.41 -0.84 10.57
C LYS A 164 -1.72 -1.01 11.35
N ALA A 165 -2.57 -1.95 10.95
CA ALA A 165 -3.84 -2.25 11.59
C ALA A 165 -3.76 -3.29 12.71
N MET A 166 -2.59 -3.86 13.01
CA MET A 166 -2.46 -4.82 14.10
C MET A 166 -2.85 -4.22 15.46
N GLY A 167 -3.68 -4.94 16.21
CA GLY A 167 -4.27 -4.47 17.46
C GLY A 167 -5.38 -3.42 17.28
N LYS A 168 -5.84 -3.19 16.05
CA LYS A 168 -6.88 -2.21 15.66
C LYS A 168 -7.93 -2.85 14.74
N VAL A 169 -8.85 -2.03 14.25
CA VAL A 169 -9.75 -2.41 13.15
C VAL A 169 -9.15 -1.95 11.82
N LEU A 170 -9.10 -2.82 10.81
CA LEU A 170 -8.84 -2.49 9.41
C LEU A 170 -10.17 -2.39 8.68
N PHE A 171 -10.53 -1.21 8.19
CA PHE A 171 -11.75 -0.98 7.41
C PHE A 171 -11.39 -0.68 5.96
N ILE A 172 -11.77 -1.58 5.05
CA ILE A 172 -11.55 -1.47 3.61
C ILE A 172 -12.88 -1.08 2.95
N ASP A 173 -13.02 0.20 2.60
CA ASP A 173 -14.20 0.69 1.88
C ASP A 173 -14.11 0.42 0.38
N GLU A 174 -15.27 0.28 -0.26
CA GLU A 174 -15.41 -0.06 -1.68
C GLU A 174 -14.57 -1.29 -2.08
N ALA A 175 -14.55 -2.31 -1.22
CA ALA A 175 -13.73 -3.51 -1.37
C ALA A 175 -13.98 -4.27 -2.68
N TYR A 176 -15.15 -4.11 -3.28
CA TYR A 176 -15.50 -4.70 -4.57
C TYR A 176 -14.59 -4.26 -5.72
N ARG A 177 -13.88 -3.12 -5.60
CA ARG A 177 -12.87 -2.74 -6.59
C ARG A 177 -11.69 -3.70 -6.63
N LEU A 178 -11.52 -4.54 -5.61
CA LEU A 178 -10.55 -5.63 -5.61
C LEU A 178 -10.96 -6.79 -6.55
N ALA A 179 -12.19 -6.80 -7.06
CA ALA A 179 -12.70 -7.79 -7.99
C ALA A 179 -12.24 -7.58 -9.45
N GLU A 180 -11.60 -6.45 -9.79
CA GLU A 180 -11.32 -6.08 -11.19
C GLU A 180 -9.83 -5.81 -11.43
N GLY A 181 -9.21 -6.61 -12.30
CA GLY A 181 -7.81 -6.45 -12.74
C GLY A 181 -6.83 -7.41 -12.07
N SER A 182 -5.68 -7.64 -12.71
CA SER A 182 -4.67 -8.60 -12.25
C SER A 182 -4.05 -8.23 -10.90
N PHE A 183 -3.72 -6.95 -10.70
CA PHE A 183 -3.17 -6.47 -9.42
C PHE A 183 -4.19 -6.51 -8.29
N ALA A 184 -5.48 -6.43 -8.61
CA ALA A 184 -6.56 -6.51 -7.63
C ALA A 184 -6.70 -7.94 -7.09
N VAL A 185 -6.57 -8.94 -7.96
CA VAL A 185 -6.51 -10.36 -7.57
C VAL A 185 -5.29 -10.64 -6.69
N GLU A 186 -4.11 -10.13 -7.07
CA GLU A 186 -2.89 -10.26 -6.23
C GLU A 186 -3.11 -9.67 -4.83
N ALA A 187 -3.78 -8.51 -4.73
CA ALA A 187 -4.09 -7.87 -3.45
C ALA A 187 -5.03 -8.74 -2.60
N MET A 188 -6.04 -9.36 -3.22
CA MET A 188 -6.97 -10.25 -2.53
C MET A 188 -6.27 -11.52 -2.03
N ASP A 189 -5.45 -12.15 -2.88
CA ASP A 189 -4.75 -13.37 -2.52
C ASP A 189 -3.79 -13.11 -1.35
N GLU A 190 -3.03 -12.01 -1.40
CA GLU A 190 -2.18 -11.62 -0.28
C GLU A 190 -2.99 -11.27 0.97
N LEU A 191 -4.16 -10.63 0.84
CA LEU A 191 -5.03 -10.34 1.97
C LEU A 191 -5.51 -11.64 2.63
N VAL A 192 -5.99 -12.61 1.84
CA VAL A 192 -6.42 -13.93 2.34
C VAL A 192 -5.27 -14.66 3.02
N ASP A 193 -4.08 -14.65 2.43
CA ASP A 193 -2.87 -15.25 3.01
C ASP A 193 -2.47 -14.54 4.32
N CYS A 194 -2.57 -13.22 4.38
CA CYS A 194 -2.36 -12.48 5.62
C CYS A 194 -3.37 -12.86 6.71
N LEU A 195 -4.65 -13.04 6.38
CA LEU A 195 -5.69 -13.42 7.34
C LEU A 195 -5.45 -14.80 7.97
N THR A 196 -4.77 -15.73 7.27
CA THR A 196 -4.46 -17.07 7.78
C THR A 196 -3.12 -17.12 8.52
N LYS A 197 -2.16 -16.25 8.19
CA LYS A 197 -0.86 -16.20 8.86
C LYS A 197 -1.04 -15.95 10.38
N PRO A 198 -0.39 -16.75 11.26
CA PRO A 198 -0.39 -16.53 12.71
C PRO A 198 0.13 -15.15 13.14
N LYS A 199 0.82 -14.45 12.25
CA LYS A 199 1.24 -13.06 12.44
C LYS A 199 0.04 -12.13 12.63
N PHE A 200 -1.03 -12.31 11.86
CA PHE A 200 -2.19 -11.41 11.83
C PHE A 200 -3.48 -12.06 12.35
N ALA A 201 -3.65 -13.37 12.17
CA ALA A 201 -4.86 -14.09 12.55
C ALA A 201 -5.32 -13.75 13.98
N GLN A 202 -6.58 -13.30 14.11
CA GLN A 202 -7.22 -12.88 15.36
C GLN A 202 -6.48 -11.76 16.13
N LYS A 203 -5.52 -11.03 15.54
CA LYS A 203 -4.82 -9.90 16.21
C LYS A 203 -5.31 -8.52 15.79
N LEU A 204 -6.19 -8.47 14.79
CA LEU A 204 -6.89 -7.30 14.30
C LEU A 204 -8.29 -7.71 13.86
N VAL A 205 -9.19 -6.75 13.77
CA VAL A 205 -10.50 -6.95 13.16
C VAL A 205 -10.45 -6.44 11.73
N VAL A 206 -10.90 -7.21 10.75
CA VAL A 206 -10.89 -6.81 9.33
C VAL A 206 -12.32 -6.71 8.84
N ILE A 207 -12.65 -5.57 8.24
CA ILE A 207 -14.00 -5.27 7.73
C ILE A 207 -13.89 -4.91 6.25
N LEU A 208 -14.53 -5.69 5.39
CA LEU A 208 -14.72 -5.34 3.98
C LEU A 208 -16.09 -4.69 3.82
N ALA A 209 -16.13 -3.50 3.24
CA ALA A 209 -17.37 -2.75 3.06
C ALA A 209 -17.68 -2.47 1.58
N GLY A 210 -18.96 -2.51 1.24
CA GLY A 210 -19.43 -2.22 -0.11
C GLY A 210 -20.94 -2.32 -0.27
N TYR A 211 -21.40 -2.16 -1.51
CA TYR A 211 -22.79 -2.43 -1.87
C TYR A 211 -23.05 -3.93 -1.91
N ASP A 212 -24.30 -4.32 -1.68
CA ASP A 212 -24.71 -5.72 -1.49
C ASP A 212 -24.27 -6.63 -2.66
N LYS A 213 -24.73 -6.31 -3.88
CA LYS A 213 -24.39 -7.03 -5.12
C LYS A 213 -22.90 -7.06 -5.41
N ASP A 214 -22.20 -5.98 -5.07
CA ASP A 214 -20.78 -5.82 -5.36
C ASP A 214 -19.91 -6.67 -4.43
N ILE A 215 -20.28 -6.76 -3.14
CA ILE A 215 -19.64 -7.68 -2.21
C ILE A 215 -19.95 -9.13 -2.58
N ASP A 216 -21.19 -9.46 -2.95
CA ASP A 216 -21.52 -10.82 -3.40
C ASP A 216 -20.68 -11.24 -4.61
N ARG A 217 -20.49 -10.34 -5.58
CA ARG A 217 -19.59 -10.56 -6.71
C ARG A 217 -18.15 -10.79 -6.25
N LEU A 218 -17.64 -9.98 -5.32
CA LEU A 218 -16.30 -10.13 -4.75
C LEU A 218 -16.12 -11.52 -4.09
N MET A 219 -17.09 -11.94 -3.27
CA MET A 219 -17.06 -13.24 -2.59
C MET A 219 -17.14 -14.42 -3.58
N GLY A 220 -17.88 -14.26 -4.68
CA GLY A 220 -17.98 -15.27 -5.74
C GLY A 220 -16.70 -15.47 -6.55
N MET A 221 -15.79 -14.48 -6.57
CA MET A 221 -14.54 -14.57 -7.34
C MET A 221 -13.45 -15.37 -6.63
N ASN A 222 -13.44 -15.38 -5.30
CA ASN A 222 -12.44 -16.10 -4.53
C ASN A 222 -13.11 -16.90 -3.39
N PRO A 223 -13.25 -18.23 -3.53
CA PRO A 223 -13.79 -19.10 -2.47
C PRO A 223 -13.02 -18.97 -1.14
N GLY A 224 -11.74 -18.57 -1.20
CA GLY A 224 -10.92 -18.27 -0.05
C GLY A 224 -11.50 -17.16 0.82
N LEU A 225 -12.04 -16.09 0.24
CA LEU A 225 -12.67 -15.01 1.01
C LEU A 225 -13.90 -15.51 1.78
N THR A 226 -14.76 -16.30 1.15
CA THR A 226 -16.01 -16.78 1.75
C THR A 226 -15.79 -17.53 3.05
N SER A 227 -14.75 -18.36 3.13
CA SER A 227 -14.50 -19.11 4.35
C SER A 227 -13.79 -18.29 5.44
N ARG A 228 -13.13 -17.17 5.10
CA ARG A 228 -12.41 -16.31 6.07
C ARG A 228 -13.26 -15.14 6.57
N PHE A 229 -14.37 -14.84 5.90
CA PHE A 229 -15.35 -13.84 6.31
C PHE A 229 -16.71 -14.48 6.59
N PRO A 230 -16.85 -15.23 7.71
CA PRO A 230 -18.07 -15.95 8.03
C PRO A 230 -19.24 -15.03 8.42
N GLU A 231 -18.94 -13.81 8.88
CA GLU A 231 -19.92 -12.91 9.47
C GLU A 231 -20.28 -11.77 8.50
N THR A 232 -21.58 -11.59 8.24
CA THR A 232 -22.09 -10.54 7.36
C THR A 232 -23.07 -9.65 8.10
N VAL A 233 -22.78 -8.35 8.10
CA VAL A 233 -23.64 -7.30 8.62
C VAL A 233 -24.33 -6.60 7.47
N MET A 234 -25.66 -6.70 7.41
CA MET A 234 -26.49 -6.05 6.41
C MET A 234 -27.04 -4.71 6.92
N PHE A 235 -26.68 -3.65 6.23
CA PHE A 235 -27.17 -2.30 6.48
C PHE A 235 -28.31 -1.99 5.51
N LYS A 236 -29.49 -1.74 6.05
CA LYS A 236 -30.68 -1.38 5.28
C LYS A 236 -30.76 0.13 5.10
N HIS A 237 -31.62 0.56 4.18
CA HIS A 237 -31.99 1.98 4.08
C HIS A 237 -32.59 2.46 5.41
N MET A 238 -32.36 3.73 5.72
CA MET A 238 -32.91 4.35 6.92
C MET A 238 -34.43 4.50 6.77
N GLU A 239 -35.17 4.11 7.80
CA GLU A 239 -36.61 4.34 7.86
C GLU A 239 -36.93 5.85 7.81
N PRO A 240 -38.08 6.26 7.24
CA PRO A 240 -38.47 7.67 7.14
C PRO A 240 -38.49 8.40 8.48
N GLU A 241 -38.96 7.74 9.55
CA GLU A 241 -38.99 8.27 10.91
C GLU A 241 -37.57 8.58 11.40
N THR A 242 -36.67 7.63 11.19
CA THR A 242 -35.24 7.74 11.50
C THR A 242 -34.56 8.87 10.71
N CYS A 243 -34.96 9.10 9.46
CA CYS A 243 -34.47 10.22 8.66
C CYS A 243 -34.89 11.57 9.25
N LEU A 244 -36.13 11.69 9.73
CA LEU A 244 -36.65 12.90 10.38
C LEU A 244 -35.94 13.16 11.71
N GLU A 245 -35.73 12.13 12.53
CA GLU A 245 -34.96 12.24 13.78
C GLU A 245 -33.52 12.73 13.52
N LEU A 246 -32.86 12.15 12.51
CA LEU A 246 -31.52 12.59 12.11
C LEU A 246 -31.52 14.05 11.63
N LEU A 247 -32.52 14.47 10.86
CA LEU A 247 -32.64 15.85 10.39
C LEU A 247 -32.70 16.84 11.57
N VAL A 248 -33.56 16.56 12.56
CA VAL A 248 -33.67 17.37 13.78
C VAL A 248 -32.36 17.41 14.55
N LYS A 249 -31.69 16.27 14.68
CA LYS A 249 -30.38 16.18 15.35
C LYS A 249 -29.32 17.03 14.65
N VAL A 250 -29.23 16.96 13.32
CA VAL A 250 -28.27 17.75 12.53
C VAL A 250 -28.55 19.25 12.66
N LEU A 251 -29.81 19.68 12.62
CA LEU A 251 -30.18 21.09 12.80
C LEU A 251 -29.84 21.59 14.21
N THR A 252 -30.08 20.76 15.23
CA THR A 252 -29.70 21.04 16.63
C THR A 252 -28.19 21.21 16.77
N ASP A 253 -27.40 20.34 16.14
CA ASP A 253 -25.94 20.43 16.14
C ASP A 253 -25.44 21.70 15.45
N VAL A 254 -26.09 22.10 14.34
CA VAL A 254 -25.77 23.35 13.64
C VAL A 254 -26.06 24.56 14.52
N GLN A 255 -27.21 24.61 15.18
CA GLN A 255 -27.58 25.67 16.12
C GLN A 255 -26.53 25.80 17.24
N LYS A 256 -26.16 24.69 17.88
CA LYS A 256 -25.17 24.66 18.98
C LYS A 256 -23.77 25.05 18.53
N LYS A 257 -23.25 24.43 17.46
CA LYS A 257 -21.87 24.65 17.00
C LYS A 257 -21.64 26.03 16.42
N LYS A 258 -22.61 26.55 15.66
CA LYS A 258 -22.48 27.86 15.01
C LYS A 258 -22.99 29.02 15.87
N LYS A 259 -23.58 28.74 17.04
CA LYS A 259 -24.27 29.73 17.88
C LYS A 259 -25.27 30.58 17.08
N ALA A 260 -25.88 29.98 16.06
CA ALA A 260 -26.80 30.67 15.16
C ALA A 260 -28.17 30.80 15.85
N PRO A 261 -28.89 31.93 15.70
CA PRO A 261 -30.25 32.10 16.23
C PRO A 261 -31.25 31.35 15.33
N LEU A 262 -31.06 30.03 15.17
CA LEU A 262 -31.87 29.16 14.33
C LEU A 262 -33.09 28.68 15.11
N ASP A 263 -34.29 28.99 14.61
CA ASP A 263 -35.55 28.40 15.06
C ASP A 263 -35.98 27.31 14.08
N PHE A 264 -36.07 26.07 14.56
CA PHE A 264 -36.50 24.90 13.80
C PHE A 264 -37.65 24.16 14.50
N SER A 265 -38.43 24.88 15.33
CA SER A 265 -39.62 24.35 16.00
C SER A 265 -40.60 23.67 15.03
N VAL A 266 -40.65 24.13 13.78
CA VAL A 266 -41.44 23.52 12.69
C VAL A 266 -41.15 22.04 12.42
N VAL A 267 -39.94 21.55 12.74
CA VAL A 267 -39.57 20.13 12.60
C VAL A 267 -39.41 19.42 13.95
N ASN A 268 -39.61 20.11 15.09
CA ASN A 268 -39.40 19.56 16.42
C ASN A 268 -40.36 20.12 17.51
N PRO A 269 -41.55 19.52 17.72
CA PRO A 269 -42.18 18.49 16.89
C PRO A 269 -42.93 19.10 15.70
N PRO A 270 -42.98 18.42 14.54
CA PRO A 270 -43.73 18.89 13.38
C PRO A 270 -45.24 18.77 13.58
N SER A 271 -46.01 19.61 12.86
CA SER A 271 -47.46 19.46 12.75
C SER A 271 -47.82 18.09 12.16
N ALA A 272 -48.99 17.52 12.50
CA ALA A 272 -49.37 16.18 12.04
C ALA A 272 -49.37 16.06 10.51
N GLN A 273 -49.86 17.10 9.81
CA GLN A 273 -49.87 17.18 8.36
C GLN A 273 -48.45 17.24 7.78
N LEU A 274 -47.59 18.12 8.32
CA LEU A 274 -46.20 18.22 7.87
C LEU A 274 -45.46 16.92 8.12
N ARG A 275 -45.65 16.29 9.29
CA ARG A 275 -45.03 14.99 9.62
C ARG A 275 -45.36 13.95 8.56
N GLN A 276 -46.64 13.76 8.23
CA GLN A 276 -47.05 12.80 7.19
C GLN A 276 -46.41 13.12 5.83
N GLN A 277 -46.36 14.39 5.46
CA GLN A 277 -45.74 14.82 4.21
C GLN A 277 -44.23 14.55 4.18
N LEU A 278 -43.51 14.82 5.27
CA LEU A 278 -42.07 14.55 5.38
C LEU A 278 -41.77 13.06 5.33
N LEU A 279 -42.55 12.24 6.05
CA LEU A 279 -42.39 10.79 6.03
C LEU A 279 -42.64 10.23 4.63
N GLN A 280 -43.65 10.74 3.90
CA GLN A 280 -43.89 10.34 2.52
C GLN A 280 -42.72 10.73 1.61
N LEU A 281 -42.20 11.95 1.71
CA LEU A 281 -41.06 12.39 0.89
C LEU A 281 -39.80 11.55 1.16
N PHE A 282 -39.51 11.22 2.42
CA PHE A 282 -38.38 10.34 2.75
C PHE A 282 -38.60 8.91 2.28
N ARG A 283 -39.84 8.41 2.33
CA ARG A 283 -40.20 7.12 1.74
C ARG A 283 -39.96 7.13 0.23
N ASP A 284 -40.40 8.15 -0.48
CA ASP A 284 -40.18 8.27 -1.93
C ASP A 284 -38.68 8.34 -2.28
N LEU A 285 -37.90 9.09 -1.50
CA LEU A 285 -36.44 9.12 -1.61
C LEU A 285 -35.81 7.74 -1.39
N SER A 286 -36.29 6.97 -0.41
CA SER A 286 -35.74 5.63 -0.09
C SER A 286 -35.91 4.60 -1.21
N LEU A 287 -36.83 4.85 -2.15
CA LEU A 287 -37.05 3.99 -3.33
C LEU A 287 -36.06 4.26 -4.46
N LEU A 288 -35.30 5.37 -4.40
CA LEU A 288 -34.31 5.72 -5.42
C LEU A 288 -32.98 5.01 -5.17
N GLU A 289 -32.38 4.39 -6.20
CA GLU A 289 -31.06 3.75 -6.07
C GLU A 289 -29.94 4.75 -5.73
N SER A 290 -30.12 6.01 -6.11
CA SER A 290 -29.16 7.09 -5.84
C SER A 290 -29.26 7.69 -4.42
N TRP A 291 -30.15 7.17 -3.56
CA TRP A 291 -30.37 7.67 -2.21
C TRP A 291 -29.16 7.41 -1.28
N GLY A 292 -28.64 8.48 -0.68
CA GLY A 292 -27.47 8.47 0.18
C GLY A 292 -27.75 8.38 1.69
N ASN A 293 -28.98 8.08 2.11
CA ASN A 293 -29.39 7.97 3.52
C ASN A 293 -28.91 9.17 4.38
N ALA A 294 -28.16 8.94 5.46
CA ALA A 294 -27.68 10.01 6.34
C ALA A 294 -26.85 11.08 5.63
N ARG A 295 -26.14 10.73 4.55
CA ARG A 295 -25.37 11.70 3.75
C ARG A 295 -26.30 12.71 3.08
N ASP A 296 -27.42 12.22 2.57
CA ASP A 296 -28.42 13.05 1.90
C ASP A 296 -29.25 13.83 2.92
N VAL A 297 -29.67 13.23 4.05
CA VAL A 297 -30.33 13.96 5.14
C VAL A 297 -29.48 15.14 5.65
N LYS A 298 -28.17 14.94 5.82
CA LYS A 298 -27.23 16.02 6.18
C LYS A 298 -27.13 17.09 5.08
N SER A 299 -27.20 16.69 3.82
CA SER A 299 -27.16 17.60 2.68
C SER A 299 -28.45 18.44 2.60
N VAL A 300 -29.62 17.83 2.85
CA VAL A 300 -30.90 18.54 3.01
C VAL A 300 -30.81 19.59 4.11
N ALA A 301 -30.34 19.22 5.31
CA ALA A 301 -30.20 20.13 6.44
C ALA A 301 -29.28 21.32 6.10
N LYS A 302 -28.19 21.06 5.37
CA LYS A 302 -27.27 22.10 4.87
C LYS A 302 -27.97 23.03 3.88
N SER A 303 -28.74 22.50 2.94
CA SER A 303 -29.51 23.29 1.97
C SER A 303 -30.57 24.16 2.65
N MET A 304 -31.27 23.63 3.67
CA MET A 304 -32.21 24.42 4.48
C MET A 304 -31.50 25.59 5.17
N PHE A 305 -30.37 25.33 5.83
CA PHE A 305 -29.59 26.38 6.48
C PHE A 305 -29.06 27.41 5.48
N GLN A 306 -28.59 26.97 4.31
CA GLN A 306 -28.12 27.86 3.25
C GLN A 306 -29.25 28.75 2.72
N ALA A 307 -30.45 28.20 2.51
CA ALA A 307 -31.61 28.97 2.09
C ALA A 307 -31.95 30.07 3.10
N LEU A 308 -31.92 29.77 4.41
CA LEU A 308 -32.14 30.75 5.48
C LEU A 308 -31.10 31.87 5.47
N ILE A 309 -29.82 31.55 5.24
CA ILE A 309 -28.76 32.56 5.18
C ILE A 309 -28.92 33.45 3.94
N SER A 310 -29.27 32.87 2.80
CA SER A 310 -29.44 33.61 1.56
C SER A 310 -30.65 34.57 1.58
N THR A 311 -31.66 34.32 2.40
CA THR A 311 -32.85 35.17 2.53
C THR A 311 -32.79 36.14 3.71
N ALA A 312 -31.80 36.01 4.59
CA ALA A 312 -31.67 36.86 5.77
C ALA A 312 -31.22 38.27 5.42
N VAL A 313 -31.86 39.28 6.02
CA VAL A 313 -31.50 40.70 5.87
C VAL A 313 -30.84 41.19 7.16
N PRO A 314 -29.64 41.82 7.10
CA PRO A 314 -28.97 42.34 8.30
C PRO A 314 -29.73 43.50 8.97
N PRO A 315 -29.70 43.62 10.32
CA PRO A 315 -29.05 42.72 11.27
C PRO A 315 -29.87 41.44 11.50
N ILE A 316 -29.19 40.28 11.48
CA ILE A 316 -29.83 38.98 11.62
C ILE A 316 -30.07 38.69 13.11
N THR A 317 -31.31 38.80 13.54
CA THR A 317 -31.73 38.51 14.92
C THR A 317 -32.31 37.11 15.09
N SER A 318 -32.91 36.54 14.03
CA SER A 318 -33.47 35.19 14.04
C SER A 318 -33.48 34.59 12.63
N LEU A 319 -33.24 33.29 12.52
CA LEU A 319 -33.36 32.48 11.31
C LEU A 319 -34.48 31.45 11.54
N VAL A 320 -35.69 31.77 11.08
CA VAL A 320 -36.86 30.90 11.29
C VAL A 320 -37.03 29.95 10.11
N LEU A 321 -36.90 28.66 10.37
CA LEU A 321 -37.20 27.61 9.40
C LEU A 321 -38.72 27.49 9.22
N THR A 322 -39.18 27.55 7.96
CA THR A 322 -40.61 27.46 7.62
C THR A 322 -40.92 26.14 6.92
N GLU A 323 -42.20 25.71 6.96
CA GLU A 323 -42.64 24.47 6.28
C GLU A 323 -42.29 24.48 4.80
N ALA A 324 -42.44 25.64 4.13
CA ALA A 324 -42.13 25.82 2.72
C ALA A 324 -40.64 25.55 2.41
N ILE A 325 -39.72 26.04 3.24
CA ILE A 325 -38.27 25.82 3.06
C ILE A 325 -37.95 24.33 3.25
N VAL A 326 -38.55 23.69 4.24
CA VAL A 326 -38.31 22.28 4.55
C VAL A 326 -38.77 21.38 3.39
N ILE A 327 -40.00 21.57 2.94
CA ILE A 327 -40.60 20.80 1.84
C ILE A 327 -39.83 21.05 0.54
N HIS A 328 -39.50 22.32 0.24
CA HIS A 328 -38.75 22.69 -0.95
C HIS A 328 -37.37 22.03 -0.97
N ALA A 329 -36.62 22.06 0.14
CA ALA A 329 -35.29 21.47 0.20
C ALA A 329 -35.30 19.94 -0.02
N ILE A 330 -36.30 19.23 0.49
CA ILE A 330 -36.43 17.77 0.28
C ILE A 330 -36.89 17.46 -1.15
N ARG A 331 -37.84 18.23 -1.70
CA ARG A 331 -38.33 18.06 -3.08
C ARG A 331 -37.24 18.32 -4.11
N GLU A 332 -36.48 19.42 -3.95
CA GLU A 332 -35.33 19.71 -4.82
C GLU A 332 -34.33 18.55 -4.86
N MET A 333 -34.04 17.95 -3.70
CA MET A 333 -33.20 16.76 -3.64
C MET A 333 -33.83 15.55 -4.33
N PHE A 334 -35.13 15.32 -4.13
CA PHE A 334 -35.85 14.24 -4.80
C PHE A 334 -35.81 14.39 -6.32
N ASP A 335 -36.03 15.59 -6.85
CA ASP A 335 -36.00 15.88 -8.28
C ASP A 335 -34.59 15.75 -8.86
N GLU A 336 -33.57 16.18 -8.12
CA GLU A 336 -32.17 15.96 -8.47
C GLU A 336 -31.82 14.46 -8.52
N ARG A 337 -32.17 13.70 -7.48
CA ARG A 337 -31.88 12.26 -7.39
C ARG A 337 -32.66 11.44 -8.42
N SER A 338 -33.92 11.80 -8.68
CA SER A 338 -34.74 11.17 -9.72
C SER A 338 -34.17 11.39 -11.12
N ARG A 339 -33.67 12.60 -11.43
CA ARG A 339 -32.95 12.89 -12.68
C ARG A 339 -31.68 12.05 -12.83
N ARG A 340 -30.93 11.84 -11.74
CA ARG A 340 -29.74 10.96 -11.77
C ARG A 340 -30.11 9.49 -11.96
N ASN A 341 -31.20 9.04 -11.33
CA ASN A 341 -31.67 7.66 -11.41
C ASN A 341 -32.09 7.30 -12.85
N THR A 342 -32.82 8.20 -13.51
CA THR A 342 -33.21 8.05 -14.92
C THR A 342 -32.02 8.09 -15.87
N ALA A 343 -31.03 8.96 -15.62
CA ALA A 343 -29.79 9.00 -16.39
C ALA A 343 -28.88 7.77 -16.19
N ALA A 344 -28.89 7.15 -15.00
CA ALA A 344 -28.14 5.92 -14.73
C ALA A 344 -28.75 4.69 -15.44
N GLY A 345 -30.08 4.69 -15.64
CA GLY A 345 -30.79 3.69 -16.44
C GLY A 345 -30.48 3.75 -17.94
N THR A 346 -29.92 4.86 -18.43
CA THR A 346 -29.41 5.00 -19.80
C THR A 346 -27.89 4.75 -19.83
N ASN A 347 -27.48 3.55 -20.24
CA ASN A 347 -26.10 3.17 -20.59
C ASN A 347 -25.04 3.11 -19.46
N ARG A 348 -25.05 2.01 -18.69
CA ARG A 348 -23.79 1.43 -18.17
C ARG A 348 -23.53 -0.03 -18.54
N PHE A 349 -24.48 -0.70 -19.20
CA PHE A 349 -24.32 -2.09 -19.59
C PHE A 349 -24.92 -2.34 -20.98
N ASN A 350 -24.17 -2.03 -22.03
CA ASN A 350 -24.31 -2.78 -23.27
C ASN A 350 -22.94 -3.08 -23.91
N LYS A 351 -22.63 -4.38 -23.87
CA LYS A 351 -21.75 -5.25 -24.65
C LYS A 351 -20.60 -4.64 -25.49
N GLN A 352 -19.42 -5.22 -25.26
CA GLN A 352 -18.48 -5.71 -26.28
C GLN A 352 -18.72 -5.17 -27.70
N MET A 353 -17.96 -4.14 -28.07
CA MET A 353 -17.60 -3.97 -29.48
C MET A 353 -16.55 -5.03 -29.81
N PRO A 354 -16.72 -5.85 -30.86
CA PRO A 354 -15.60 -6.59 -31.41
C PRO A 354 -14.55 -5.57 -31.90
N PRO A 355 -13.24 -5.85 -31.77
CA PRO A 355 -12.21 -4.95 -32.27
C PRO A 355 -12.44 -4.73 -33.76
N GLN A 356 -12.62 -3.48 -34.17
CA GLN A 356 -12.62 -3.12 -35.58
C GLN A 356 -11.29 -3.57 -36.18
N PRO A 357 -11.28 -4.33 -37.29
CA PRO A 357 -10.04 -4.70 -37.94
C PRO A 357 -9.34 -3.44 -38.42
N MET A 358 -8.06 -3.34 -38.08
CA MET A 358 -7.11 -2.35 -38.60
C MET A 358 -7.27 -2.26 -40.12
N PRO A 359 -7.37 -1.06 -40.72
CA PRO A 359 -7.46 -0.95 -42.16
C PRO A 359 -6.19 -1.50 -42.79
N HIS A 360 -6.36 -2.52 -43.64
CA HIS A 360 -5.31 -3.02 -44.52
C HIS A 360 -4.79 -1.88 -45.38
N SER A 361 -3.49 -1.63 -45.28
CA SER A 361 -2.73 -0.81 -46.20
C SER A 361 -2.80 -1.44 -47.60
N GLN A 362 -3.63 -0.86 -48.46
CA GLN A 362 -3.58 -1.10 -49.89
C GLN A 362 -2.34 -0.43 -50.47
N THR A 363 -1.49 -1.27 -51.05
CA THR A 363 -0.41 -0.92 -51.97
C THR A 363 -0.93 -0.05 -53.11
N GLN A 364 -0.43 1.18 -53.25
CA GLN A 364 -0.35 1.86 -54.54
C GLN A 364 0.93 2.68 -54.66
N ASP A 365 1.56 2.50 -55.81
CA ASP A 365 2.79 3.09 -56.31
C ASP A 365 2.90 4.61 -56.12
N ARG A 366 4.11 5.07 -55.79
CA ARG A 366 4.73 6.23 -56.45
C ARG A 366 6.25 6.24 -56.26
N THR A 367 6.91 6.49 -57.38
CA THR A 367 8.35 6.52 -57.64
C THR A 367 9.10 7.66 -56.93
N PRO A 368 10.43 7.54 -56.74
CA PRO A 368 11.25 8.52 -56.05
C PRO A 368 11.90 9.52 -57.03
N PRO A 369 12.23 10.75 -56.58
CA PRO A 369 13.30 11.51 -57.17
C PRO A 369 14.54 11.51 -56.27
N THR A 370 15.58 10.88 -56.82
CA THR A 370 17.01 11.19 -56.66
C THR A 370 17.23 12.70 -56.81
N THR A 371 18.18 13.33 -56.10
CA THR A 371 19.55 13.62 -56.60
C THR A 371 20.36 14.49 -55.62
N GLN A 372 21.59 14.01 -55.34
CA GLN A 372 22.87 14.73 -55.20
C GLN A 372 23.17 15.64 -53.97
N GLY A 373 24.20 15.22 -53.21
CA GLY A 373 25.05 16.11 -52.39
C GLY A 373 25.97 16.99 -53.28
N PRO A 374 26.99 17.69 -52.73
CA PRO A 374 28.14 16.97 -52.13
C PRO A 374 29.05 17.73 -51.10
N TYR A 375 30.06 16.99 -50.62
CA TYR A 375 31.43 17.38 -50.17
C TYR A 375 31.74 18.08 -48.83
N LEU A 376 32.42 17.30 -47.97
CA LEU A 376 33.78 17.43 -47.40
C LEU A 376 34.33 18.75 -46.79
N ALA A 377 34.96 18.55 -45.62
CA ALA A 377 36.30 19.01 -45.20
C ALA A 377 36.42 20.04 -44.06
N ASN A 378 36.92 19.53 -42.92
CA ASN A 378 38.07 19.98 -42.14
C ASN A 378 38.13 21.36 -41.42
N THR A 379 38.73 21.26 -40.23
CA THR A 379 39.67 22.18 -39.54
C THR A 379 39.18 23.19 -38.50
N ALA A 380 39.88 23.10 -37.35
CA ALA A 380 40.51 24.16 -36.58
C ALA A 380 39.83 24.72 -35.32
N SER A 381 40.71 24.84 -34.31
CA SER A 381 40.63 25.30 -32.92
C SER A 381 40.04 26.70 -32.72
N PRO A 382 39.67 27.07 -31.48
CA PRO A 382 39.62 28.46 -31.05
C PRO A 382 40.95 28.92 -30.41
N PRO A 383 41.27 30.23 -30.46
CA PRO A 383 42.54 30.78 -29.98
C PRO A 383 42.52 31.16 -28.49
N GLY A 384 43.71 31.23 -27.89
CA GLY A 384 43.98 32.00 -26.66
C GLY A 384 43.93 33.51 -26.95
N ALA A 385 44.28 34.43 -26.07
CA ALA A 385 44.63 34.48 -24.66
C ALA A 385 44.65 36.00 -24.34
N THR A 386 44.30 36.43 -23.13
CA THR A 386 44.85 37.71 -22.61
C THR A 386 44.86 37.72 -21.08
N ASN A 387 46.02 38.15 -20.59
CA ASN A 387 46.55 38.19 -19.23
C ASN A 387 46.15 39.46 -18.43
N MET A 388 46.55 39.43 -17.15
CA MET A 388 46.90 40.52 -16.20
C MET A 388 45.83 40.90 -15.16
N ASN A 389 46.10 41.11 -13.86
CA ASN A 389 47.26 40.88 -12.98
C ASN A 389 46.85 41.19 -11.51
N ASN A 390 47.72 40.83 -10.55
CA ASN A 390 47.88 41.24 -9.13
C ASN A 390 47.01 40.55 -8.05
N GLN A 391 47.52 39.68 -7.17
CA GLN A 391 48.61 39.72 -6.12
C GLN A 391 48.16 40.23 -4.74
N GLU A 392 48.24 39.33 -3.74
CA GLU A 392 48.90 39.45 -2.41
C GLU A 392 48.29 38.40 -1.44
N ASP A 393 48.95 37.91 -0.37
CA ASP A 393 50.15 37.09 -0.24
C ASP A 393 50.00 36.22 1.06
N LYS A 394 50.36 34.92 1.00
CA LYS A 394 50.81 33.95 2.07
C LYS A 394 49.99 33.62 3.36
N PRO A 395 50.32 32.50 4.09
CA PRO A 395 51.26 31.39 3.83
C PRO A 395 50.71 29.94 3.94
N LYS A 396 51.44 28.99 3.33
CA LYS A 396 51.28 27.51 3.36
C LYS A 396 51.73 26.86 4.69
N PRO A 397 51.19 25.66 5.00
CA PRO A 397 52.05 24.54 5.38
C PRO A 397 51.79 23.26 4.58
N THR A 398 52.86 22.76 3.95
CA THR A 398 53.25 21.35 3.75
C THR A 398 52.17 20.27 3.53
N GLU A 399 51.92 19.92 2.27
CA GLU A 399 51.38 18.61 1.89
C GLU A 399 52.52 17.58 1.76
N LYS A 400 52.41 16.51 2.54
CA LYS A 400 53.17 15.28 2.37
C LYS A 400 52.87 14.69 0.99
N LYS A 401 53.94 14.46 0.23
CA LYS A 401 53.98 13.58 -0.93
C LYS A 401 53.60 12.17 -0.46
N LEU A 402 52.37 11.72 -0.72
CA LEU A 402 52.05 10.30 -0.68
C LEU A 402 52.59 9.68 -1.97
N GLU A 403 53.48 8.72 -1.80
CA GLU A 403 53.90 7.76 -2.82
C GLU A 403 52.69 6.98 -3.34
N PRO A 404 52.69 6.51 -4.60
CA PRO A 404 51.62 5.65 -5.09
C PRO A 404 51.63 4.37 -4.27
N GLU A 405 50.56 4.15 -3.48
CA GLU A 405 50.32 2.89 -2.79
C GLU A 405 50.33 1.76 -3.82
N ALA A 406 51.15 0.75 -3.54
CA ALA A 406 51.27 -0.46 -4.35
C ALA A 406 49.90 -1.12 -4.52
N GLU A 407 49.58 -1.50 -5.76
CA GLU A 407 48.41 -2.33 -6.06
C GLU A 407 48.43 -3.58 -5.15
N PRO A 408 47.34 -3.87 -4.42
CA PRO A 408 47.26 -5.08 -3.63
C PRO A 408 47.32 -6.29 -4.57
N ALA A 409 48.19 -7.25 -4.26
CA ALA A 409 48.40 -8.45 -5.05
C ALA A 409 47.07 -9.16 -5.35
N GLU A 410 46.74 -9.34 -6.63
CA GLU A 410 45.53 -10.03 -7.08
C GLU A 410 45.50 -11.47 -6.52
N PRO A 411 44.37 -11.93 -5.92
CA PRO A 411 44.18 -13.34 -5.64
C PRO A 411 44.15 -14.12 -6.96
N GLU A 412 44.90 -15.22 -7.05
CA GLU A 412 45.09 -15.98 -8.29
C GLU A 412 43.77 -16.23 -9.05
N SER A 413 43.66 -15.67 -10.25
CA SER A 413 42.51 -15.85 -11.12
C SER A 413 42.35 -17.34 -11.49
N PRO A 414 41.15 -17.94 -11.36
CA PRO A 414 40.88 -19.33 -11.78
C PRO A 414 41.22 -19.64 -13.24
N LEU A 415 41.43 -18.60 -14.06
CA LEU A 415 41.75 -18.65 -15.49
C LEU A 415 43.26 -18.70 -15.77
N GLY A 416 44.14 -18.60 -14.77
CA GLY A 416 45.60 -18.63 -14.94
C GLY A 416 46.14 -19.95 -15.55
N SER A 417 45.35 -21.02 -15.55
CA SER A 417 45.71 -22.30 -16.16
C SER A 417 45.62 -22.32 -17.70
N ILE A 418 44.95 -21.35 -18.32
CA ILE A 418 44.71 -21.30 -19.78
C ILE A 418 45.99 -20.92 -20.55
N PHE A 419 46.85 -20.11 -19.94
CA PHE A 419 48.13 -19.68 -20.51
C PHE A 419 49.27 -20.69 -20.30
N LYS A 420 49.03 -21.77 -19.54
CA LYS A 420 50.03 -22.82 -19.28
C LYS A 420 50.13 -23.88 -20.41
N ALA A 421 49.20 -23.87 -21.36
CA ALA A 421 49.20 -24.81 -22.49
C ALA A 421 50.25 -24.42 -23.55
N LYS A 422 51.08 -25.37 -23.98
CA LYS A 422 52.05 -25.18 -25.06
C LYS A 422 51.36 -25.29 -26.43
N ARG A 423 51.88 -24.58 -27.43
CA ARG A 423 51.43 -24.64 -28.83
C ARG A 423 51.61 -26.05 -29.38
N ASP A 424 50.55 -26.63 -29.93
CA ASP A 424 50.63 -27.93 -30.57
C ASP A 424 51.33 -27.84 -31.95
N PRO A 425 52.06 -28.89 -32.40
CA PRO A 425 52.71 -28.90 -33.70
C PRO A 425 51.70 -28.87 -34.87
N GLY A 426 51.96 -28.07 -35.91
CA GLY A 426 51.16 -28.02 -37.14
C GLY A 426 50.07 -26.94 -37.20
N ILE A 427 49.95 -26.10 -36.17
CA ILE A 427 49.06 -24.93 -36.16
C ILE A 427 49.77 -23.77 -36.86
N SER A 428 49.09 -23.05 -37.76
CA SER A 428 49.65 -21.85 -38.40
C SER A 428 49.81 -20.69 -37.41
N ASP A 429 50.76 -19.79 -37.66
CA ASP A 429 51.00 -18.63 -36.79
C ASP A 429 49.75 -17.76 -36.65
N GLU A 430 48.99 -17.58 -37.73
CA GLU A 430 47.74 -16.79 -37.73
C GLU A 430 46.65 -17.37 -36.81
N VAL A 431 46.48 -18.71 -36.79
CA VAL A 431 45.50 -19.38 -35.92
C VAL A 431 45.94 -19.33 -34.46
N TRP A 432 47.25 -19.42 -34.22
CA TRP A 432 47.82 -19.33 -32.88
C TRP A 432 47.69 -17.93 -32.28
N GLU A 433 48.01 -16.89 -33.06
CA GLU A 433 47.85 -15.49 -32.64
C GLU A 433 46.39 -15.12 -32.36
N GLN A 434 45.44 -15.63 -33.17
CA GLN A 434 44.02 -15.43 -32.90
C GLN A 434 43.61 -16.10 -31.59
N LEU A 435 44.11 -17.31 -31.32
CA LEU A 435 43.83 -18.03 -30.07
C LEU A 435 44.41 -17.32 -28.84
N GLU A 436 45.60 -16.72 -28.95
CA GLU A 436 46.19 -15.92 -27.88
C GLU A 436 45.39 -14.64 -27.63
N ARG A 437 44.93 -13.95 -28.68
CA ARG A 437 44.02 -12.79 -28.55
C ARG A 437 42.70 -13.17 -27.87
N ASP A 438 42.13 -14.32 -28.23
CA ASP A 438 40.89 -14.84 -27.61
C ASP A 438 41.10 -15.17 -26.11
N LYS A 439 42.27 -15.73 -25.73
CA LYS A 439 42.63 -15.98 -24.33
C LYS A 439 42.70 -14.69 -23.51
N HIS A 440 43.36 -13.66 -24.03
CA HIS A 440 43.48 -12.36 -23.36
C HIS A 440 42.11 -11.67 -23.22
N ALA A 441 41.31 -11.65 -24.29
CA ALA A 441 39.97 -11.06 -24.27
C ALA A 441 39.04 -11.71 -23.22
N MET A 442 39.18 -13.02 -22.96
CA MET A 442 38.42 -13.71 -21.92
C MET A 442 38.79 -13.26 -20.51
N VAL A 443 40.07 -13.01 -20.24
CA VAL A 443 40.54 -12.52 -18.94
C VAL A 443 40.11 -11.06 -18.70
N ASP A 444 40.21 -10.22 -19.73
CA ASP A 444 39.82 -8.81 -19.63
C ASP A 444 38.32 -8.65 -19.33
N LYS A 445 37.47 -9.46 -19.98
CA LYS A 445 36.03 -9.50 -19.69
C LYS A 445 35.72 -9.93 -18.25
N GLU A 446 36.48 -10.88 -17.69
CA GLU A 446 36.28 -11.30 -16.29
C GLU A 446 36.70 -10.22 -15.30
N ARG A 447 37.77 -9.47 -15.61
CA ARG A 447 38.24 -8.33 -14.80
C ARG A 447 37.22 -7.19 -14.83
N GLU A 448 36.71 -6.84 -16.00
CA GLU A 448 35.68 -5.81 -16.16
C GLU A 448 34.41 -6.15 -15.38
N PHE A 449 33.99 -7.42 -15.42
CA PHE A 449 32.84 -7.89 -14.66
C PHE A 449 33.03 -7.77 -13.14
N ARG A 450 34.21 -8.10 -12.61
CA ARG A 450 34.51 -7.89 -11.18
C ARG A 450 34.46 -6.42 -10.78
N ARG A 451 35.00 -5.53 -11.63
CA ARG A 451 34.95 -4.08 -11.40
C ARG A 451 33.50 -3.59 -11.31
N LEU A 452 32.64 -4.03 -12.23
CA LEU A 452 31.21 -3.69 -12.22
C LEU A 452 30.48 -4.21 -10.98
N GLN A 453 30.85 -5.38 -10.44
CA GLN A 453 30.30 -5.89 -9.19
C GLN A 453 30.70 -5.06 -7.96
N GLU A 454 31.93 -4.57 -7.93
CA GLU A 454 32.42 -3.65 -6.88
C GLU A 454 31.71 -2.30 -6.95
N GLU A 455 31.58 -1.72 -8.14
CA GLU A 455 30.83 -0.49 -8.35
C GLU A 455 29.35 -0.63 -7.94
N LYS A 456 28.72 -1.79 -8.23
CA LYS A 456 27.35 -2.09 -7.80
C LYS A 456 27.23 -2.12 -6.27
N ARG A 457 28.16 -2.79 -5.56
CA ARG A 457 28.19 -2.82 -4.09
C ARG A 457 28.32 -1.44 -3.47
N HIS A 458 29.26 -0.63 -3.97
CA HIS A 458 29.44 0.74 -3.50
C HIS A 458 28.21 1.63 -3.74
N TYR A 459 27.51 1.42 -4.85
CA TYR A 459 26.28 2.15 -5.14
C TYR A 459 25.14 1.78 -4.17
N GLU A 460 25.00 0.50 -3.82
CA GLU A 460 24.00 0.02 -2.86
C GLU A 460 24.25 0.56 -1.44
N GLU A 461 25.50 0.65 -1.00
CA GLU A 461 25.86 1.26 0.28
C GLU A 461 25.48 2.76 0.32
N ARG A 462 25.78 3.51 -0.75
CA ARG A 462 25.42 4.93 -0.84
C ARG A 462 23.92 5.18 -0.78
N ILE A 463 23.09 4.28 -1.32
CA ILE A 463 21.62 4.38 -1.22
C ILE A 463 21.16 4.20 0.23
N LYS A 464 21.76 3.27 0.98
CA LYS A 464 21.42 3.04 2.39
C LYS A 464 21.72 4.27 3.24
N ASP A 465 22.86 4.92 3.00
CA ASP A 465 23.25 6.15 3.69
C ASP A 465 22.30 7.32 3.37
N PHE A 466 21.87 7.43 2.10
CA PHE A 466 20.92 8.46 1.68
C PHE A 466 19.55 8.31 2.37
N ILE A 467 19.01 7.09 2.45
CA ILE A 467 17.73 6.79 3.13
C ILE A 467 17.83 7.10 4.64
N LEU A 468 19.00 6.86 5.25
CA LEU A 468 19.23 7.18 6.66
C LEU A 468 19.24 8.70 6.91
N ALA A 469 19.87 9.47 6.00
CA ALA A 469 19.90 10.94 6.05
C ALA A 469 18.54 11.58 5.73
N GLU A 470 17.72 10.96 4.88
CA GLU A 470 16.36 11.40 4.55
C GLU A 470 15.41 11.33 5.74
N LYS A 471 15.53 10.26 6.56
CA LYS A 471 14.76 10.12 7.81
C LYS A 471 15.12 11.16 8.88
N ALA A 472 16.23 11.87 8.72
CA ALA A 472 16.74 12.83 9.70
C ALA A 472 16.41 14.31 9.40
N ALA A 473 15.83 14.66 8.23
CA ALA A 473 15.64 16.06 7.81
C ALA A 473 14.19 16.58 8.00
N ALA A 474 14.05 17.82 8.48
CA ALA A 474 12.82 18.37 9.05
C ALA A 474 12.03 19.37 8.18
N ASP A 475 12.49 19.85 7.02
CA ASP A 475 11.79 20.90 6.27
C ASP A 475 11.14 20.44 4.94
N GLU A 476 9.91 20.92 4.70
CA GLU A 476 8.99 20.49 3.64
C GLU A 476 9.47 20.84 2.21
N GLU A 477 10.22 21.93 2.04
CA GLU A 477 10.78 22.34 0.74
C GLU A 477 11.99 21.49 0.33
N GLU A 478 12.81 21.11 1.32
CA GLU A 478 13.92 20.19 1.12
C GLU A 478 13.43 18.78 0.77
N ARG A 479 12.27 18.37 1.31
CA ARG A 479 11.58 17.12 0.95
C ARG A 479 11.17 17.08 -0.53
N ARG A 480 10.72 18.18 -1.13
CA ARG A 480 10.31 18.19 -2.55
C ARG A 480 11.48 18.07 -3.51
N ILE A 481 12.57 18.80 -3.24
CA ILE A 481 13.80 18.73 -4.05
C ILE A 481 14.44 17.34 -3.90
N ARG A 482 14.44 16.78 -2.69
CA ARG A 482 14.91 15.40 -2.45
C ARG A 482 14.01 14.35 -3.09
N GLU A 483 12.70 14.54 -3.08
CA GLU A 483 11.76 13.60 -3.74
C GLU A 483 11.95 13.59 -5.25
N GLN A 484 12.15 14.75 -5.89
CA GLN A 484 12.50 14.82 -7.32
C GLN A 484 13.87 14.19 -7.62
N ALA A 485 14.88 14.45 -6.77
CA ALA A 485 16.18 13.82 -6.90
C ALA A 485 16.12 12.29 -6.68
N ARG A 486 15.27 11.82 -5.77
CA ARG A 486 15.01 10.41 -5.50
C ARG A 486 14.34 9.74 -6.69
N ILE A 487 13.30 10.34 -7.27
CA ILE A 487 12.64 9.83 -8.49
C ILE A 487 13.64 9.73 -9.65
N ALA A 488 14.49 10.74 -9.84
CA ALA A 488 15.52 10.71 -10.87
C ALA A 488 16.60 9.64 -10.61
N ALA A 489 17.01 9.44 -9.37
CA ALA A 489 17.95 8.40 -8.97
C ALA A 489 17.36 6.99 -9.13
N GLU A 490 16.07 6.81 -8.82
CA GLU A 490 15.33 5.55 -8.99
C GLU A 490 15.20 5.19 -10.48
N LEU A 491 14.88 6.15 -11.35
CA LEU A 491 14.84 5.95 -12.81
C LEU A 491 16.22 5.62 -13.41
N LYS A 492 17.30 6.17 -12.84
CA LYS A 492 18.68 5.83 -13.24
C LYS A 492 19.09 4.46 -12.74
N ARG A 493 18.62 4.07 -11.55
CA ARG A 493 18.82 2.74 -10.97
C ARG A 493 18.08 1.67 -11.78
N GLN A 494 16.83 1.90 -12.18
CA GLN A 494 16.06 0.97 -13.02
C GLN A 494 16.75 0.70 -14.36
N ARG A 495 17.21 1.73 -15.06
CA ARG A 495 17.99 1.55 -16.30
C ARG A 495 19.25 0.71 -16.07
N ARG A 496 19.98 0.96 -14.99
CA ARG A 496 21.16 0.15 -14.63
C ARG A 496 20.80 -1.27 -14.24
N GLU A 497 19.71 -1.50 -13.50
CA GLU A 497 19.24 -2.84 -13.14
C GLU A 497 18.76 -3.63 -14.36
N GLU A 498 18.13 -2.98 -15.34
CA GLU A 498 17.79 -3.58 -16.64
C GLU A 498 19.05 -3.93 -17.45
N GLU A 499 20.04 -3.03 -17.50
CA GLU A 499 21.35 -3.30 -18.09
C GLU A 499 22.09 -4.44 -17.36
N PHE A 500 22.07 -4.47 -16.02
CA PHE A 500 22.67 -5.54 -15.24
C PHE A 500 21.92 -6.87 -15.42
N ALA A 501 20.59 -6.87 -15.48
CA ALA A 501 19.78 -8.07 -15.67
C ALA A 501 19.93 -8.66 -17.08
N THR A 502 20.14 -7.82 -18.10
CA THR A 502 20.47 -8.29 -19.45
C THR A 502 21.85 -8.94 -19.48
N ILE A 503 22.85 -8.32 -18.85
CA ILE A 503 24.20 -8.90 -18.68
C ILE A 503 24.16 -10.21 -17.86
N GLU A 504 23.35 -10.27 -16.81
CA GLU A 504 23.21 -11.44 -15.94
C GLU A 504 22.56 -12.62 -16.69
N LYS A 505 21.51 -12.37 -17.49
CA LYS A 505 20.93 -13.38 -18.38
C LYS A 505 21.92 -13.89 -19.42
N GLU A 506 22.76 -13.02 -19.97
CA GLU A 506 23.83 -13.45 -20.89
C GLU A 506 24.89 -14.30 -20.17
N ARG A 507 25.24 -13.96 -18.93
CA ARG A 507 26.14 -14.77 -18.11
C ARG A 507 25.54 -16.09 -17.67
N GLU A 508 24.27 -16.16 -17.31
CA GLU A 508 23.61 -17.44 -16.98
C GLU A 508 23.68 -18.41 -18.17
N LYS A 509 23.40 -17.90 -19.38
CA LYS A 509 23.55 -18.68 -20.63
C LYS A 509 25.00 -19.10 -20.87
N GLU A 510 25.97 -18.24 -20.56
CA GLU A 510 27.40 -18.58 -20.69
C GLU A 510 27.86 -19.60 -19.64
N VAL A 511 27.42 -19.47 -18.38
CA VAL A 511 27.70 -20.41 -17.30
C VAL A 511 27.06 -21.77 -17.58
N GLU A 512 25.84 -21.79 -18.10
CA GLU A 512 25.18 -23.01 -18.52
C GLU A 512 25.93 -23.69 -19.67
N ARG A 513 26.39 -22.93 -20.68
CA ARG A 513 27.27 -23.44 -21.74
C ARG A 513 28.61 -23.94 -21.20
N GLN A 514 29.23 -23.24 -20.25
CA GLN A 514 30.46 -23.71 -19.61
C GLN A 514 30.25 -24.97 -18.77
N LYS A 515 29.10 -25.14 -18.11
CA LYS A 515 28.73 -26.38 -17.42
C LYS A 515 28.60 -27.55 -18.41
N LYS A 516 28.00 -27.33 -19.59
CA LYS A 516 27.92 -28.32 -20.67
C LYS A 516 29.33 -28.70 -21.16
N LEU A 517 30.21 -27.72 -21.40
CA LEU A 517 31.61 -27.95 -21.78
C LEU A 517 32.42 -28.69 -20.71
N LYS A 518 32.19 -28.42 -19.42
CA LYS A 518 32.82 -29.17 -18.32
C LYS A 518 32.38 -30.64 -18.29
N ARG A 519 31.12 -30.94 -18.63
CA ARG A 519 30.61 -32.32 -18.75
C ARG A 519 31.18 -33.07 -19.96
N LEU A 520 31.39 -32.36 -21.08
CA LEU A 520 32.09 -32.88 -22.27
C LEU A 520 33.57 -33.24 -21.98
N GLY A 521 34.16 -32.65 -20.95
CA GLY A 521 35.54 -32.90 -20.54
C GLY A 521 36.57 -32.08 -21.34
N LYS A 522 37.84 -32.32 -21.04
CA LYS A 522 38.98 -31.72 -21.77
C LYS A 522 39.10 -32.36 -23.15
N CYS A 523 39.79 -31.72 -24.09
CA CYS A 523 40.07 -32.37 -25.38
C CYS A 523 40.89 -33.66 -25.17
N PRO A 524 41.05 -34.54 -26.19
CA PRO A 524 41.77 -35.80 -26.06
C PRO A 524 43.20 -35.68 -25.50
N MET A 525 43.83 -34.50 -25.68
CA MET A 525 45.18 -34.18 -25.17
C MET A 525 45.17 -33.45 -23.81
N GLY A 526 44.03 -33.36 -23.13
CA GLY A 526 43.92 -32.77 -21.79
C GLY A 526 43.84 -31.24 -21.74
N TYR A 527 43.67 -30.57 -22.89
CA TYR A 527 43.57 -29.11 -22.99
C TYR A 527 42.13 -28.61 -22.81
N GLN A 528 41.96 -27.45 -22.18
CA GLN A 528 40.68 -26.78 -21.99
C GLN A 528 40.17 -26.16 -23.31
N TRP A 529 38.85 -26.14 -23.50
CA TRP A 529 38.18 -25.51 -24.63
C TRP A 529 38.06 -23.99 -24.45
N ILE A 530 38.39 -23.24 -25.50
CA ILE A 530 38.34 -21.78 -25.58
C ILE A 530 37.32 -21.41 -26.65
N LYS A 531 36.46 -20.43 -26.37
CA LYS A 531 35.42 -19.98 -27.30
C LYS A 531 36.01 -19.11 -28.41
N GLN A 532 35.59 -19.35 -29.65
CA GLN A 532 35.93 -18.59 -30.84
C GLN A 532 34.65 -18.20 -31.61
N ALA A 533 34.76 -17.37 -32.64
CA ALA A 533 33.60 -16.83 -33.39
C ALA A 533 32.69 -17.90 -34.05
N SER A 534 33.22 -19.11 -34.34
CA SER A 534 32.49 -20.19 -35.02
C SER A 534 32.44 -21.50 -34.23
N GLY A 535 32.67 -21.47 -32.91
CA GLY A 535 32.75 -22.68 -32.07
C GLY A 535 33.74 -22.57 -30.93
N TYR A 536 34.36 -23.69 -30.58
CA TYR A 536 35.38 -23.79 -29.54
C TYR A 536 36.64 -24.45 -30.08
N ARG A 537 37.81 -24.02 -29.62
CA ARG A 537 39.12 -24.60 -29.95
C ARG A 537 39.88 -24.91 -28.68
N CYS A 538 40.61 -26.02 -28.62
CA CYS A 538 41.36 -26.36 -27.42
C CYS A 538 42.54 -25.41 -27.20
N SER A 539 43.00 -25.27 -25.95
CA SER A 539 44.08 -24.34 -25.57
C SER A 539 45.44 -24.63 -26.18
N GLY A 540 45.69 -25.88 -26.61
CA GLY A 540 46.83 -26.28 -27.44
C GLY A 540 46.63 -26.01 -28.95
N GLY A 541 45.38 -25.82 -29.38
CA GLY A 541 44.96 -25.32 -30.69
C GLY A 541 44.61 -26.38 -31.77
N SER A 542 44.93 -27.66 -31.57
CA SER A 542 44.74 -28.71 -32.59
C SER A 542 43.28 -29.16 -32.79
N HIS A 543 42.46 -29.10 -31.75
CA HIS A 543 41.10 -29.64 -31.77
C HIS A 543 40.06 -28.53 -31.81
N THR A 544 39.00 -28.73 -32.59
CA THR A 544 37.84 -27.82 -32.70
C THR A 544 36.55 -28.55 -32.36
N LEU A 545 35.61 -27.81 -31.77
CA LEU A 545 34.28 -28.28 -31.39
C LEU A 545 33.25 -27.25 -31.82
N SER A 546 32.25 -27.65 -32.62
CA SER A 546 31.22 -26.72 -33.11
C SER A 546 30.22 -26.35 -32.00
N GLU A 547 29.58 -25.17 -32.10
CA GLU A 547 28.56 -24.77 -31.12
C GLU A 547 27.36 -25.74 -31.12
N ALA A 548 26.92 -26.19 -32.30
CA ALA A 548 25.85 -27.17 -32.44
C ALA A 548 26.18 -28.51 -31.76
N SER A 549 27.46 -28.93 -31.76
CA SER A 549 27.91 -30.12 -31.05
C SER A 549 27.86 -29.98 -29.53
N VAL A 550 28.10 -28.78 -28.98
CA VAL A 550 27.99 -28.50 -27.54
C VAL A 550 26.53 -28.47 -27.09
N ASP A 551 25.64 -27.91 -27.91
CA ASP A 551 24.22 -27.82 -27.59
C ASP A 551 23.48 -29.16 -27.78
N ALA A 552 23.93 -30.02 -28.70
CA ALA A 552 23.40 -31.37 -28.88
C ALA A 552 23.81 -32.33 -27.75
N PHE A 553 24.92 -32.07 -27.05
CA PHE A 553 25.49 -32.97 -26.02
C PHE A 553 24.81 -32.86 -24.64
N CYS A 554 23.51 -32.60 -24.59
CA CYS A 554 22.63 -32.67 -23.42
C CYS A 554 21.16 -32.52 -23.88
N ARG A 555 20.67 -33.44 -24.72
CA ARG A 555 19.24 -33.75 -24.83
C ARG A 555 18.96 -35.12 -24.25
#